data_AF-K9GWI7-F1
#
_entry.id   AF-K9GWI7-F1
#
_cell.length_a   1.000
_cell.length_b   1.000
_cell.length_c   1.000
_cell.angle_alpha   90.00
_cell.angle_beta   90.00
_cell.angle_gamma   90.00
#
_symmetry.space_group_name_H-M   'P 1'
#
loop_
_entity.id
_entity.type
_entity.pdbx_description
1 polymer ?
#
loop_
_entity_poly.entity_id
_entity_poly.type
_entity_poly.pdbx_seq_one_letter_code
_entity_poly.pdbx_strand_id
1 'polypeptide(L)'
;MGTAGDSQRVTASVHCIDVENQSNNTQGNDFVSPVRSWKSYVWDTWDLPPDQRWLIFKVDAFVLTFASIGYFLKNIDQSNVNNAFLSGMEEDLEMFGNQLVTSTSIWTVGYVIGQIPSNLLLTRISPRWVIPSLELGWGLATICTSSVKSYKALYALRFLVGFFESGFYPGIHYLLGSWYTPREIGKRAMIFWLAGSVGTLFSGFLQAAAYTNLNGTHGYAGWRWLFIIDGIITLPLALAGYVFFPNLPQSGKKTWWTSEQEHLLSIKRMENIGRAGKKPWTMAKAKAILLSWHTYLLPLLYIIWNNGYPQPAMGYWLKSFNAHPPPLPGTTYTISQINNLPLPTTGVLIVMALIWGWLSDGPCRGARWPFIYIGAVVTLIFACLMMKMPFYTNIKGRMVVYWLSNIGAGAGPLILSWINEICSDDTEKRALLVAMANDFAYVVQAIVSLLFPPPRGRD
;
A
#
# COMPACT_ATOMS: atom_id res chain seq x y z
N MET A 1 -8.07 -23.05 -69.86
CA MET A 1 -8.86 -23.53 -68.71
C MET A 1 -7.94 -23.64 -67.51
N GLY A 2 -8.24 -22.86 -66.45
CA GLY A 2 -7.93 -23.14 -65.04
C GLY A 2 -6.47 -23.27 -64.60
N THR A 3 -5.92 -22.17 -64.09
CA THR A 3 -4.59 -21.96 -63.49
C THR A 3 -4.50 -22.42 -62.03
N ALA A 4 -3.27 -22.74 -61.61
CA ALA A 4 -2.83 -22.98 -60.23
C ALA A 4 -2.31 -21.70 -59.54
N GLY A 5 -2.16 -21.75 -58.21
CA GLY A 5 -1.48 -20.76 -57.34
C GLY A 5 -2.40 -19.58 -56.95
N ASP A 6 -2.33 -18.97 -55.76
CA ASP A 6 -1.12 -18.71 -55.00
C ASP A 6 -1.40 -18.21 -53.56
N SER A 7 -0.35 -18.31 -52.75
CA SER A 7 -0.16 -17.92 -51.35
C SER A 7 -0.48 -16.46 -51.01
N GLN A 8 -1.20 -16.21 -49.91
CA GLN A 8 -1.42 -14.87 -49.34
C GLN A 8 -0.18 -14.39 -48.56
N ARG A 9 0.48 -13.37 -49.09
CA ARG A 9 1.47 -12.54 -48.37
C ARG A 9 0.78 -11.39 -47.64
N VAL A 10 1.14 -11.22 -46.38
CA VAL A 10 0.88 -10.06 -45.53
C VAL A 10 1.76 -8.89 -46.00
N THR A 11 1.16 -7.76 -46.36
CA THR A 11 1.86 -6.47 -46.52
C THR A 11 1.34 -5.49 -45.47
N ALA A 12 2.23 -5.10 -44.56
CA ALA A 12 2.04 -3.95 -43.67
C ALA A 12 2.38 -2.68 -44.46
N SER A 13 1.40 -1.80 -44.68
CA SER A 13 1.65 -0.46 -45.21
C SER A 13 1.75 0.54 -44.07
N VAL A 14 2.96 1.06 -43.89
CA VAL A 14 3.30 2.25 -43.08
C VAL A 14 2.62 3.47 -43.73
N HIS A 15 1.86 4.24 -42.96
CA HIS A 15 1.38 5.55 -43.39
C HIS A 15 2.14 6.65 -42.63
N CYS A 16 3.02 7.35 -43.35
CA CYS A 16 3.51 8.66 -42.99
C CYS A 16 2.32 9.63 -42.99
N ILE A 17 2.16 10.40 -41.91
CA ILE A 17 1.14 11.45 -41.83
C ILE A 17 1.81 12.74 -42.32
N ASP A 18 1.48 13.14 -43.54
CA ASP A 18 1.81 14.46 -44.08
C ASP A 18 1.00 15.54 -43.35
N VAL A 19 1.71 16.54 -42.84
CA VAL A 19 1.17 17.67 -42.05
C VAL A 19 0.69 18.75 -43.01
N GLU A 20 -0.37 18.50 -43.78
CA GLU A 20 -1.01 19.53 -44.60
C GLU A 20 -2.37 19.07 -45.12
N ASN A 21 -3.38 19.01 -44.23
CA ASN A 21 -4.83 19.15 -44.54
C ASN A 21 -5.70 18.79 -43.32
N GLN A 22 -5.68 19.63 -42.28
CA GLN A 22 -6.69 19.57 -41.21
C GLN A 22 -7.41 20.91 -41.10
N SER A 23 -8.29 21.18 -42.05
CA SER A 23 -9.48 21.97 -41.81
C SER A 23 -10.67 21.23 -42.41
N ASN A 24 -11.65 20.93 -41.56
CA ASN A 24 -12.92 20.26 -41.87
C ASN A 24 -12.86 18.72 -42.02
N ASN A 25 -12.95 18.01 -40.90
CA ASN A 25 -13.99 16.99 -40.71
C ASN A 25 -14.06 16.51 -39.26
N THR A 26 -15.28 16.58 -38.71
CA THR A 26 -15.85 15.85 -37.56
C THR A 26 -14.92 15.09 -36.61
N GLN A 27 -14.92 15.53 -35.34
CA GLN A 27 -14.46 14.77 -34.17
C GLN A 27 -15.19 13.42 -34.06
N GLY A 28 -14.68 12.41 -34.73
CA GLY A 28 -15.06 11.00 -34.57
C GLY A 28 -14.25 10.36 -33.45
N ASN A 29 -14.93 9.67 -32.54
CA ASN A 29 -14.35 8.85 -31.49
C ASN A 29 -13.54 7.68 -32.07
N ASP A 30 -12.27 7.89 -32.42
CA ASP A 30 -11.36 6.82 -32.83
C ASP A 30 -10.69 6.11 -31.65
N PHE A 31 -11.49 5.68 -30.67
CA PHE A 31 -11.08 4.62 -29.74
C PHE A 31 -11.76 3.33 -30.18
N VAL A 32 -11.10 2.60 -31.09
CA VAL A 32 -11.46 1.22 -31.40
C VAL A 32 -11.54 0.45 -30.08
N SER A 33 -12.73 -0.03 -29.72
CA SER A 33 -12.89 -0.90 -28.56
C SER A 33 -12.05 -2.16 -28.81
N PRO A 34 -11.05 -2.46 -27.97
CA PRO A 34 -10.15 -3.56 -28.28
C PRO A 34 -10.92 -4.88 -28.27
N VAL A 35 -10.68 -5.69 -29.31
CA VAL A 35 -11.19 -7.06 -29.40
C VAL A 35 -10.57 -7.84 -28.25
N ARG A 36 -11.38 -8.19 -27.25
CA ARG A 36 -10.88 -8.75 -25.99
C ARG A 36 -10.24 -10.11 -26.22
N SER A 37 -8.96 -10.20 -25.92
CA SER A 37 -8.21 -11.45 -25.85
C SER A 37 -8.17 -11.95 -24.40
N TRP A 38 -7.93 -13.26 -24.20
CA TRP A 38 -7.63 -13.81 -22.89
C TRP A 38 -6.42 -13.12 -22.23
N LYS A 39 -5.54 -12.55 -23.06
CA LYS A 39 -4.38 -11.75 -22.69
C LYS A 39 -4.74 -10.53 -21.82
N SER A 40 -5.87 -9.86 -22.06
CA SER A 40 -6.32 -8.73 -21.22
C SER A 40 -6.67 -9.12 -19.80
N TYR A 41 -7.14 -10.36 -19.57
CA TYR A 41 -7.40 -10.84 -18.22
C TYR A 41 -6.10 -10.98 -17.42
N VAL A 42 -5.02 -11.41 -18.07
CA VAL A 42 -3.69 -11.49 -17.45
C VAL A 42 -3.14 -10.07 -17.21
N TRP A 43 -3.07 -9.24 -18.25
CA TRP A 43 -2.59 -7.87 -18.12
C TRP A 43 -3.37 -6.95 -19.05
N ASP A 44 -4.06 -5.97 -18.46
CA ASP A 44 -5.03 -5.09 -19.13
C ASP A 44 -4.41 -4.27 -20.27
N THR A 45 -3.10 -4.01 -20.23
CA THR A 45 -2.43 -3.20 -21.24
C THR A 45 -2.14 -3.91 -22.56
N TRP A 46 -2.24 -5.24 -22.60
CA TRP A 46 -1.87 -6.02 -23.78
C TRP A 46 -2.85 -5.88 -24.94
N ASP A 47 -4.10 -5.53 -24.63
CA ASP A 47 -5.15 -5.30 -25.63
C ASP A 47 -5.25 -3.82 -26.05
N LEU A 48 -4.48 -2.92 -25.44
CA LEU A 48 -4.51 -1.49 -25.76
C LEU A 48 -3.68 -1.16 -27.01
N PRO A 49 -4.01 -0.07 -27.74
CA PRO A 49 -3.20 0.43 -28.85
C PRO A 49 -1.73 0.64 -28.42
N PRO A 50 -0.75 0.48 -29.34
CA PRO A 50 0.68 0.56 -29.02
C PRO A 50 1.07 1.80 -28.21
N ASP A 51 0.54 2.97 -28.57
CA ASP A 51 0.84 4.24 -27.90
C ASP A 51 0.35 4.26 -26.44
N GLN A 52 -0.86 3.76 -26.19
CA GLN A 52 -1.42 3.66 -24.85
C GLN A 52 -0.70 2.62 -24.01
N ARG A 53 -0.34 1.48 -24.62
CA ARG A 53 0.40 0.41 -23.97
C ARG A 53 1.79 0.89 -23.54
N TRP A 54 2.48 1.63 -24.41
CA TRP A 54 3.80 2.19 -24.11
C TRP A 54 3.73 3.25 -23.02
N LEU A 55 2.73 4.15 -23.06
CA LEU A 55 2.49 5.11 -22.00
C LEU A 55 2.30 4.40 -20.64
N ILE A 56 1.40 3.43 -20.55
CA ILE A 56 1.14 2.74 -19.28
C ILE A 56 2.38 1.96 -18.82
N PHE A 57 3.12 1.33 -19.72
CA PHE A 57 4.36 0.66 -19.37
C PHE A 57 5.36 1.60 -18.69
N LYS A 58 5.51 2.84 -19.18
CA LYS A 58 6.34 3.86 -18.51
C LYS A 58 5.78 4.24 -17.14
N VAL A 59 4.47 4.42 -17.01
CA VAL A 59 3.84 4.74 -15.72
C VAL A 59 4.03 3.59 -14.74
N ASP A 60 3.90 2.33 -15.17
CA ASP A 60 4.18 1.14 -14.37
C ASP A 60 5.66 1.12 -13.94
N ALA A 61 6.58 1.31 -14.89
CA ALA A 61 8.01 1.28 -14.64
C ALA A 61 8.48 2.36 -13.66
N PHE A 62 7.96 3.58 -13.74
CA PHE A 62 8.39 4.69 -12.89
C PHE A 62 7.53 4.88 -11.63
N VAL A 63 6.21 4.86 -11.76
CA VAL A 63 5.29 5.15 -10.64
C VAL A 63 5.07 3.93 -9.79
N LEU A 64 4.67 2.81 -10.39
CA LEU A 64 4.32 1.61 -9.64
C LEU A 64 5.56 0.99 -9.00
N THR A 65 6.69 0.93 -9.71
CA THR A 65 7.96 0.45 -9.14
C THR A 65 8.40 1.31 -7.96
N PHE A 66 8.44 2.65 -8.12
CA PHE A 66 8.81 3.55 -7.03
C PHE A 66 7.87 3.38 -5.82
N ALA A 67 6.56 3.38 -6.08
CA ALA A 67 5.56 3.21 -5.03
C ALA A 67 5.73 1.88 -4.29
N SER A 68 5.97 0.79 -5.02
CA SER A 68 6.14 -0.55 -4.45
C SER A 68 7.41 -0.67 -3.63
N ILE A 69 8.55 -0.15 -4.14
CA ILE A 69 9.81 -0.13 -3.38
C ILE A 69 9.66 0.75 -2.13
N GLY A 70 9.07 1.94 -2.25
CA GLY A 70 8.85 2.82 -1.10
C GLY A 70 7.97 2.17 -0.02
N TYR A 71 6.87 1.53 -0.42
CA TYR A 71 6.01 0.81 0.54
C TYR A 71 6.69 -0.42 1.14
N PHE A 72 7.51 -1.13 0.37
CA PHE A 72 8.34 -2.22 0.85
C PHE A 72 9.31 -1.74 1.94
N LEU A 73 10.07 -0.67 1.69
CA LEU A 73 11.01 -0.09 2.67
C LEU A 73 10.29 0.41 3.93
N LYS A 74 9.14 1.03 3.76
CA LYS A 74 8.31 1.53 4.85
C LYS A 74 7.84 0.42 5.81
N ASN A 75 7.42 -0.71 5.26
CA ASN A 75 7.04 -1.86 6.07
C ASN A 75 8.26 -2.54 6.72
N ILE A 76 9.45 -2.41 6.12
CA ILE A 76 10.71 -2.79 6.76
C ILE A 76 10.96 -1.91 8.00
N ASP A 77 10.92 -0.59 7.88
CA ASP A 77 11.17 0.34 9.00
C ASP A 77 10.21 0.09 10.18
N GLN A 78 8.92 -0.04 9.91
CA GLN A 78 7.92 -0.33 10.94
C GLN A 78 8.18 -1.66 11.67
N SER A 79 8.68 -2.66 10.94
CA SER A 79 9.05 -3.96 11.50
C SER A 79 10.40 -3.90 12.25
N ASN A 80 11.34 -3.09 11.76
CA ASN A 80 12.68 -2.91 12.31
C ASN A 80 12.66 -2.44 13.77
N VAL A 81 11.62 -1.73 14.20
CA VAL A 81 11.45 -1.28 15.60
C VAL A 81 11.38 -2.44 16.57
N ASN A 82 10.51 -3.41 16.30
CA ASN A 82 10.28 -4.56 17.17
C ASN A 82 11.50 -5.48 17.13
N ASN A 83 12.09 -5.61 15.95
CA ASN A 83 13.32 -6.33 15.70
C ASN A 83 14.51 -5.71 16.50
N ALA A 84 14.72 -4.41 16.39
CA ALA A 84 15.73 -3.67 17.14
C ALA A 84 15.56 -3.83 18.66
N PHE A 85 14.32 -3.75 19.15
CA PHE A 85 13.99 -3.98 20.57
C PHE A 85 14.53 -5.32 21.06
N LEU A 86 14.25 -6.39 20.31
CA LEU A 86 14.69 -7.75 20.63
C LEU A 86 16.20 -8.02 20.38
N SER A 87 16.96 -7.03 19.91
CA SER A 87 18.36 -7.19 19.51
C SER A 87 19.32 -6.19 20.16
N GLY A 88 18.98 -5.72 21.37
CA GLY A 88 19.86 -4.88 22.17
C GLY A 88 19.34 -3.45 22.40
N MET A 89 18.27 -3.01 21.73
CA MET A 89 17.73 -1.66 21.95
C MET A 89 17.03 -1.55 23.31
N GLU A 90 16.47 -2.64 23.84
CA GLU A 90 15.89 -2.66 25.19
C GLU A 90 16.95 -2.33 26.24
N GLU A 91 18.09 -3.00 26.18
CA GLU A 91 19.21 -2.84 27.11
C GLU A 91 19.95 -1.51 26.90
N ASP A 92 20.22 -1.13 25.65
CA ASP A 92 20.96 0.11 25.32
C ASP A 92 20.22 1.40 25.71
N LEU A 93 18.88 1.37 25.71
CA LEU A 93 18.04 2.54 26.00
C LEU A 93 17.32 2.45 27.35
N GLU A 94 17.61 1.40 28.13
CA GLU A 94 16.97 1.08 29.41
C GLU A 94 15.44 1.11 29.30
N MET A 95 14.92 0.42 28.28
CA MET A 95 13.49 0.42 28.00
C MET A 95 12.74 -0.61 28.83
N PHE A 96 11.85 -0.17 29.71
CA PHE A 96 11.09 -1.07 30.58
C PHE A 96 9.58 -0.99 30.36
N GLY A 97 8.87 -2.10 30.60
CA GLY A 97 7.42 -2.17 30.59
C GLY A 97 6.80 -1.76 29.24
N ASN A 98 5.89 -0.78 29.25
CA ASN A 98 5.11 -0.38 28.07
C ASN A 98 5.83 0.61 27.14
N GLN A 99 7.13 0.84 27.31
CA GLN A 99 7.84 1.88 26.54
C GLN A 99 7.93 1.57 25.03
N LEU A 100 8.12 0.30 24.64
CA LEU A 100 8.05 -0.10 23.22
C LEU A 100 6.68 0.21 22.61
N VAL A 101 5.61 -0.20 23.29
CA VAL A 101 4.22 0.02 22.86
C VAL A 101 3.91 1.53 22.77
N THR A 102 4.42 2.30 23.74
CA THR A 102 4.28 3.77 23.75
C THR A 102 5.01 4.38 22.55
N SER A 103 6.20 3.91 22.21
CA SER A 103 6.95 4.35 21.02
C SER A 103 6.16 4.15 19.73
N THR A 104 5.57 2.97 19.55
CA THR A 104 4.70 2.66 18.41
C THR A 104 3.43 3.52 18.40
N SER A 105 2.84 3.77 19.58
CA SER A 105 1.66 4.62 19.69
C SER A 105 1.97 6.08 19.30
N ILE A 106 3.13 6.61 19.69
CA ILE A 106 3.58 7.95 19.32
C ILE A 106 3.83 8.05 17.81
N TRP A 107 4.37 7.00 17.19
CA TRP A 107 4.45 6.89 15.74
C TRP A 107 3.04 6.98 15.11
N THR A 108 2.05 6.24 15.62
CA THR A 108 0.67 6.30 15.12
C THR A 108 0.07 7.70 15.26
N VAL A 109 0.35 8.42 16.36
CA VAL A 109 -0.09 9.81 16.54
C VAL A 109 0.51 10.73 15.48
N GLY A 110 1.82 10.63 15.22
CA GLY A 110 2.47 11.37 14.15
C GLY A 110 1.88 11.04 12.78
N TYR A 111 1.64 9.75 12.53
CA TYR A 111 1.03 9.24 11.31
C TYR A 111 -0.36 9.85 11.06
N VAL A 112 -1.24 9.80 12.06
CA VAL A 112 -2.60 10.34 11.97
C VAL A 112 -2.59 11.85 11.71
N ILE A 113 -1.79 12.60 12.48
CA ILE A 113 -1.70 14.06 12.35
C ILE A 113 -1.18 14.46 10.97
N GLY A 114 -0.18 13.77 10.44
CA GLY A 114 0.42 14.12 9.15
C GLY A 114 -0.43 13.75 7.94
N GLN A 115 -1.35 12.78 8.07
CA GLN A 115 -1.97 12.11 6.93
C GLN A 115 -2.93 12.98 6.13
N ILE A 116 -3.86 13.65 6.82
CA ILE A 116 -4.81 14.57 6.18
C ILE A 116 -4.08 15.80 5.60
N PRO A 117 -3.22 16.52 6.35
CA PRO A 117 -2.49 17.68 5.82
C PRO A 117 -1.62 17.34 4.61
N SER A 118 -0.86 16.23 4.66
CA SER A 118 0.01 15.81 3.55
C SER A 118 -0.79 15.48 2.29
N ASN A 119 -1.96 14.83 2.41
CA ASN A 119 -2.81 14.53 1.25
C ASN A 119 -3.49 15.76 0.67
N LEU A 120 -3.94 16.68 1.52
CA LEU A 120 -4.43 17.97 1.04
C LEU A 120 -3.32 18.75 0.33
N LEU A 121 -2.07 18.65 0.80
CA LEU A 121 -0.93 19.27 0.13
C LEU A 121 -0.71 18.73 -1.29
N LEU A 122 -0.94 17.43 -1.53
CA LEU A 122 -0.85 16.80 -2.86
C LEU A 122 -1.87 17.35 -3.87
N THR A 123 -2.97 17.94 -3.38
CA THR A 123 -3.93 18.63 -4.26
C THR A 123 -3.43 20.00 -4.71
N ARG A 124 -2.53 20.63 -3.95
CA ARG A 124 -2.02 21.98 -4.20
C ARG A 124 -0.67 21.96 -4.89
N ILE A 125 0.27 21.23 -4.30
CA ILE A 125 1.64 21.07 -4.80
C ILE A 125 1.71 19.77 -5.58
N SER A 126 2.53 19.73 -6.64
CA SER A 126 2.70 18.52 -7.44
C SER A 126 3.20 17.35 -6.57
N PRO A 127 2.61 16.14 -6.72
CA PRO A 127 3.10 14.92 -6.06
C PRO A 127 4.59 14.66 -6.28
N ARG A 128 5.14 15.11 -7.41
CA ARG A 128 6.58 15.09 -7.74
C ARG A 128 7.47 15.71 -6.68
N TRP A 129 7.00 16.72 -5.95
CA TRP A 129 7.79 17.37 -4.91
C TRP A 129 7.40 16.87 -3.53
N VAL A 130 6.10 16.74 -3.26
CA VAL A 130 5.60 16.40 -1.93
C VAL A 130 6.00 14.99 -1.50
N ILE A 131 5.77 13.97 -2.35
CA ILE A 131 6.05 12.58 -1.97
C ILE A 131 7.55 12.39 -1.70
N PRO A 132 8.47 12.79 -2.61
CA PRO A 132 9.90 12.65 -2.34
C PRO A 132 10.41 13.46 -1.14
N SER A 133 9.83 14.64 -0.85
CA SER A 133 10.17 15.41 0.35
C SER A 133 9.75 14.73 1.64
N LEU A 134 8.59 14.10 1.66
CA LEU A 134 8.14 13.28 2.78
C LEU A 134 9.06 12.07 2.98
N GLU A 135 9.39 11.36 1.91
CA GLU A 135 10.32 10.22 1.94
C GLU A 135 11.73 10.63 2.42
N LEU A 136 12.20 11.81 2.00
CA LEU A 136 13.49 12.34 2.45
C LEU A 136 13.47 12.67 3.94
N GLY A 137 12.42 13.34 4.42
CA GLY A 137 12.25 13.67 5.84
C GLY A 137 12.14 12.41 6.71
N TRP A 138 11.41 11.41 6.23
CA TRP A 138 11.31 10.09 6.86
C TRP A 138 12.69 9.40 6.93
N GLY A 139 13.37 9.25 5.80
CA GLY A 139 14.69 8.58 5.76
C GLY A 139 15.74 9.26 6.66
N LEU A 140 15.75 10.60 6.73
CA LEU A 140 16.61 11.33 7.65
C LEU A 140 16.26 11.05 9.13
N ALA A 141 14.98 11.07 9.48
CA ALA A 141 14.54 10.76 10.84
C ALA A 141 14.86 9.30 11.24
N THR A 142 14.76 8.36 10.30
CA THR A 142 15.15 6.96 10.49
C THR A 142 16.66 6.83 10.75
N ILE A 143 17.52 7.50 9.96
CA ILE A 143 18.98 7.51 10.24
C ILE A 143 19.26 8.13 11.60
N CYS A 144 18.61 9.25 11.95
CA CYS A 144 18.79 9.86 13.27
C CYS A 144 18.40 8.90 14.41
N THR A 145 17.49 7.94 14.17
CA THR A 145 17.08 6.93 15.15
C THR A 145 18.24 6.01 15.54
N SER A 146 19.21 5.78 14.65
CA SER A 146 20.41 5.00 14.97
C SER A 146 21.31 5.67 16.02
N SER A 147 21.16 6.97 16.25
CA SER A 147 22.01 7.78 17.13
C SER A 147 21.36 8.11 18.48
N VAL A 148 20.17 7.59 18.77
CA VAL A 148 19.48 7.86 20.05
C VAL A 148 20.20 7.24 21.23
N LYS A 149 20.16 7.92 22.39
CA LYS A 149 20.75 7.46 23.65
C LYS A 149 19.72 7.35 24.79
N SER A 150 18.45 7.61 24.50
CA SER A 150 17.36 7.54 25.48
C SER A 150 16.04 7.24 24.78
N TYR A 151 15.16 6.49 25.46
CA TYR A 151 13.79 6.22 24.99
C TYR A 151 12.99 7.51 24.71
N LYS A 152 13.27 8.62 25.41
CA LYS A 152 12.59 9.91 25.15
C LYS A 152 12.97 10.50 23.79
N ALA A 153 14.25 10.38 23.42
CA ALA A 153 14.71 10.81 22.10
C ALA A 153 14.15 9.90 20.99
N LEU A 154 14.03 8.59 21.27
CA LEU A 154 13.36 7.65 20.39
C LEU A 154 11.91 8.08 20.13
N TYR A 155 11.15 8.45 21.16
CA TYR A 155 9.77 8.93 21.00
C TYR A 155 9.64 10.14 20.08
N ALA A 156 10.52 11.14 20.25
CA ALA A 156 10.51 12.34 19.40
C ALA A 156 10.77 11.96 17.92
N LEU A 157 11.75 11.10 17.66
CA LEU A 157 12.01 10.62 16.30
C LEU A 157 10.88 9.75 15.75
N ARG A 158 10.22 8.94 16.58
CA ARG A 158 9.06 8.14 16.14
C ARG A 158 7.87 8.97 15.75
N PHE A 159 7.64 10.07 16.45
CA PHE A 159 6.65 11.06 16.01
C PHE A 159 6.99 11.62 14.63
N LEU A 160 8.26 12.03 14.42
CA LEU A 160 8.70 12.59 13.14
C LEU A 160 8.63 11.56 11.99
N VAL A 161 9.09 10.33 12.23
CA VAL A 161 8.98 9.20 11.29
C VAL A 161 7.52 9.02 10.89
N GLY A 162 6.61 8.89 11.86
CA GLY A 162 5.17 8.73 11.57
C GLY A 162 4.60 9.91 10.79
N PHE A 163 4.94 11.13 11.19
CA PHE A 163 4.49 12.36 10.53
C PHE A 163 4.92 12.44 9.07
N PHE A 164 6.18 12.14 8.76
CA PHE A 164 6.68 12.13 7.38
C PHE A 164 6.16 10.93 6.57
N GLU A 165 6.01 9.75 7.19
CA GLU A 165 5.43 8.56 6.56
C GLU A 165 3.98 8.74 6.13
N SER A 166 3.22 9.57 6.84
CA SER A 166 1.76 9.66 6.79
C SER A 166 1.18 9.84 5.39
N GLY A 167 1.81 10.67 4.56
CA GLY A 167 1.28 11.05 3.26
C GLY A 167 1.50 10.03 2.15
N PHE A 168 2.40 9.08 2.34
CA PHE A 168 2.83 8.19 1.26
C PHE A 168 1.73 7.22 0.83
N TYR A 169 1.18 6.42 1.75
CA TYR A 169 0.21 5.36 1.40
C TYR A 169 -1.06 5.93 0.72
N PRO A 170 -1.83 6.82 1.35
CA PRO A 170 -2.96 7.49 0.70
C PRO A 170 -2.55 8.34 -0.51
N GLY A 171 -1.38 8.98 -0.48
CA GLY A 171 -0.88 9.81 -1.59
C GLY A 171 -0.57 9.01 -2.85
N ILE A 172 0.01 7.82 -2.71
CA ILE A 172 0.19 6.88 -3.81
C ILE A 172 -1.16 6.42 -4.35
N HIS A 173 -2.11 6.02 -3.49
CA HIS A 173 -3.45 5.60 -3.96
C HIS A 173 -4.17 6.72 -4.71
N TYR A 174 -4.05 7.96 -4.25
CA TYR A 174 -4.53 9.14 -4.97
C TYR A 174 -3.84 9.31 -6.33
N LEU A 175 -2.52 9.11 -6.40
CA LEU A 175 -1.75 9.20 -7.64
C LEU A 175 -2.09 8.07 -8.63
N LEU A 176 -2.23 6.84 -8.15
CA LEU A 176 -2.68 5.69 -8.95
C LEU A 176 -4.06 6.01 -9.56
N GLY A 177 -4.98 6.55 -8.75
CA GLY A 177 -6.27 7.07 -9.20
C GLY A 177 -6.20 8.33 -10.06
N SER A 178 -5.02 8.88 -10.36
CA SER A 178 -4.87 10.03 -11.26
C SER A 178 -4.24 9.66 -12.60
N TRP A 179 -3.59 8.50 -12.69
CA TRP A 179 -2.90 8.01 -13.89
C TRP A 179 -3.58 6.79 -14.51
N TYR A 180 -4.18 5.91 -13.69
CA TYR A 180 -4.81 4.68 -14.15
C TYR A 180 -6.32 4.80 -14.23
N THR A 181 -6.90 4.16 -15.24
CA THR A 181 -8.36 4.07 -15.38
C THR A 181 -8.94 3.02 -14.41
N PRO A 182 -10.27 3.01 -14.17
CA PRO A 182 -10.92 2.03 -13.29
C PRO A 182 -10.67 0.56 -13.69
N ARG A 183 -10.31 0.29 -14.95
CA ARG A 183 -10.00 -1.07 -15.43
C ARG A 183 -8.58 -1.53 -15.13
N GLU A 184 -7.71 -0.60 -14.76
CA GLU A 184 -6.25 -0.80 -14.66
C GLU A 184 -5.75 -0.67 -13.21
N ILE A 185 -6.47 0.12 -12.39
CA ILE A 185 -6.01 0.53 -11.06
C ILE A 185 -5.97 -0.62 -10.04
N GLY A 186 -6.88 -1.61 -10.13
CA GLY A 186 -7.05 -2.64 -9.10
C GLY A 186 -5.85 -3.57 -8.97
N LYS A 187 -5.39 -4.15 -10.08
CA LYS A 187 -4.19 -5.02 -10.12
C LYS A 187 -2.96 -4.30 -9.60
N ARG A 188 -2.80 -3.02 -9.97
CA ARG A 188 -1.64 -2.20 -9.60
C ARG A 188 -1.68 -1.77 -8.14
N ALA A 189 -2.85 -1.40 -7.64
CA ALA A 189 -3.07 -1.12 -6.23
C ALA A 189 -2.77 -2.34 -5.35
N MET A 190 -3.07 -3.56 -5.84
CA MET A 190 -2.68 -4.81 -5.17
C MET A 190 -1.18 -5.03 -5.16
N ILE A 191 -0.50 -4.90 -6.31
CA ILE A 191 0.96 -5.06 -6.39
C ILE A 191 1.65 -4.10 -5.42
N PHE A 192 1.25 -2.83 -5.43
CA PHE A 192 1.74 -1.82 -4.51
C PHE A 192 1.57 -2.23 -3.05
N TRP A 193 0.36 -2.63 -2.65
CA TRP A 193 0.08 -3.00 -1.27
C TRP A 193 0.82 -4.26 -0.83
N LEU A 194 0.91 -5.27 -1.71
CA LEU A 194 1.60 -6.52 -1.43
C LEU A 194 3.11 -6.36 -1.28
N ALA A 195 3.71 -5.35 -1.93
CA ALA A 195 5.11 -5.02 -1.71
C ALA A 195 5.39 -4.72 -0.23
N GLY A 196 4.43 -4.15 0.51
CA GLY A 196 4.54 -3.92 1.95
C GLY A 196 4.59 -5.22 2.75
N SER A 197 3.71 -6.18 2.44
CA SER A 197 3.72 -7.51 3.08
C SER A 197 5.04 -8.24 2.86
N VAL A 198 5.60 -8.14 1.65
CA VAL A 198 6.93 -8.69 1.33
C VAL A 198 8.03 -7.97 2.12
N GLY A 199 7.92 -6.65 2.32
CA GLY A 199 8.82 -5.86 3.16
C GLY A 199 8.88 -6.35 4.59
N THR A 200 7.73 -6.55 5.24
CA THR A 200 7.65 -7.12 6.59
C THR A 200 8.36 -8.47 6.70
N LEU A 201 8.19 -9.36 5.71
CA LEU A 201 8.88 -10.65 5.67
C LEU A 201 10.40 -10.48 5.56
N PHE A 202 10.87 -9.50 4.79
CA PHE A 202 12.30 -9.26 4.57
C PHE A 202 13.00 -8.61 5.77
N SER A 203 12.29 -7.82 6.58
CA SER A 203 12.84 -7.11 7.75
C SER A 203 13.51 -8.05 8.76
N GLY A 204 12.92 -9.19 9.06
CA GLY A 204 13.50 -10.15 10.01
C GLY A 204 14.84 -10.73 9.54
N PHE A 205 14.96 -11.03 8.24
CA PHE A 205 16.22 -11.49 7.64
C PHE A 205 17.28 -10.38 7.64
N LEU A 206 16.87 -9.14 7.33
CA LEU A 206 17.75 -7.98 7.35
C LEU A 206 18.32 -7.73 8.76
N GLN A 207 17.47 -7.80 9.79
CA GLN A 207 17.88 -7.69 11.19
C GLN A 207 18.85 -8.81 11.59
N ALA A 208 18.52 -10.06 11.29
CA ALA A 208 19.39 -11.18 11.64
C ALA A 208 20.79 -11.02 11.00
N ALA A 209 20.83 -10.64 9.73
CA ALA A 209 22.07 -10.37 9.02
C ALA A 209 22.85 -9.19 9.62
N ALA A 210 22.18 -8.09 9.97
CA ALA A 210 22.80 -6.93 10.61
C ALA A 210 23.35 -7.27 11.99
N TYR A 211 22.61 -8.03 12.79
CA TYR A 211 23.04 -8.46 14.12
C TYR A 211 24.24 -9.41 14.05
N THR A 212 24.22 -10.42 13.17
CA THR A 212 25.32 -11.39 13.08
C THR A 212 26.60 -10.78 12.50
N ASN A 213 26.51 -9.88 11.53
CA ASN A 213 27.68 -9.42 10.78
C ASN A 213 28.18 -8.01 11.15
N LEU A 214 27.33 -7.15 11.73
CA LEU A 214 27.65 -5.74 11.99
C LEU A 214 27.60 -5.37 13.49
N ASN A 215 27.17 -6.28 14.36
CA ASN A 215 27.15 -6.00 15.79
C ASN A 215 28.56 -5.79 16.33
N GLY A 216 28.80 -4.65 16.99
CA GLY A 216 30.11 -4.24 17.49
C GLY A 216 31.01 -3.59 16.44
N THR A 217 30.64 -3.62 15.15
CA THR A 217 31.40 -2.95 14.09
C THR A 217 31.34 -1.44 14.27
N HIS A 218 32.51 -0.79 14.23
CA HIS A 218 32.68 0.64 14.56
C HIS A 218 32.14 1.07 15.94
N GLY A 219 31.99 0.12 16.89
CA GLY A 219 31.46 0.41 18.22
C GLY A 219 29.94 0.62 18.28
N TYR A 220 29.22 0.33 17.19
CA TYR A 220 27.76 0.40 17.17
C TYR A 220 27.12 -0.97 17.42
N ALA A 221 26.04 -0.98 18.20
CA ALA A 221 25.19 -2.15 18.36
C ALA A 221 24.49 -2.50 17.03
N GLY A 222 24.24 -3.79 16.80
CA GLY A 222 23.65 -4.29 15.55
C GLY A 222 22.28 -3.65 15.21
N TRP A 223 21.49 -3.28 16.22
CA TRP A 223 20.21 -2.61 16.00
C TRP A 223 20.37 -1.18 15.44
N ARG A 224 21.47 -0.49 15.74
CA ARG A 224 21.75 0.85 15.19
C ARG A 224 22.08 0.74 13.70
N TRP A 225 22.83 -0.28 13.31
CA TRP A 225 23.11 -0.58 11.90
C TRP A 225 21.84 -0.86 11.10
N LEU A 226 20.83 -1.48 11.71
CA LEU A 226 19.54 -1.71 11.05
C LEU A 226 18.90 -0.41 10.56
N PHE A 227 18.83 0.62 11.42
CA PHE A 227 18.29 1.94 11.04
C PHE A 227 19.21 2.71 10.07
N ILE A 228 20.53 2.52 10.16
CA ILE A 228 21.48 3.11 9.21
C ILE A 228 21.27 2.53 7.80
N ILE A 229 21.21 1.20 7.69
CA ILE A 229 21.01 0.50 6.40
C ILE A 229 19.66 0.91 5.80
N ASP A 230 18.61 0.92 6.60
CA ASP A 230 17.26 1.27 6.17
C ASP A 230 17.18 2.72 5.66
N GLY A 231 17.84 3.65 6.34
CA GLY A 231 18.00 5.01 5.85
C GLY A 231 18.84 5.11 4.56
N ILE A 232 19.94 4.37 4.46
CA ILE A 232 20.81 4.38 3.28
C ILE A 232 20.11 3.82 2.03
N ILE A 233 19.21 2.85 2.17
CA ILE A 233 18.42 2.35 1.03
C ILE A 233 17.23 3.27 0.69
N THR A 234 16.72 4.00 1.68
CA THR A 234 15.59 4.93 1.52
C THR A 234 15.99 6.27 0.89
N LEU A 235 17.11 6.87 1.31
CA LEU A 235 17.52 8.20 0.81
C LEU A 235 17.75 8.26 -0.70
N PRO A 236 18.44 7.29 -1.36
CA PRO A 236 18.58 7.28 -2.80
C PRO A 236 17.24 7.13 -3.52
N LEU A 237 16.31 6.35 -2.96
CA LEU A 237 14.95 6.26 -3.49
C LEU A 237 14.26 7.62 -3.40
N ALA A 238 14.29 8.29 -2.25
CA ALA A 238 13.73 9.63 -2.10
C ALA A 238 14.32 10.63 -3.11
N LEU A 239 15.65 10.62 -3.29
CA LEU A 239 16.33 11.47 -4.29
C LEU A 239 15.91 11.14 -5.73
N ALA A 240 15.84 9.84 -6.07
CA ALA A 240 15.33 9.38 -7.35
C ALA A 240 13.89 9.84 -7.59
N GLY A 241 13.07 9.92 -6.53
CA GLY A 241 11.71 10.44 -6.57
C GLY A 241 11.61 11.84 -7.19
N TYR A 242 12.51 12.78 -6.86
CA TYR A 242 12.47 14.12 -7.45
C TYR A 242 12.66 14.15 -8.97
N VAL A 243 13.36 13.15 -9.50
CA VAL A 243 13.63 13.01 -10.94
C VAL A 243 12.53 12.21 -11.62
N PHE A 244 12.22 11.02 -11.12
CA PHE A 244 11.36 10.05 -11.81
C PHE A 244 9.87 10.20 -11.50
N PHE A 245 9.51 10.75 -10.34
CA PHE A 245 8.11 10.80 -9.92
C PHE A 245 7.31 11.81 -10.74
N PRO A 246 6.12 11.44 -11.25
CA PRO A 246 5.42 12.26 -12.23
C PRO A 246 4.64 13.42 -11.62
N ASN A 247 4.38 14.43 -12.46
CA ASN A 247 3.30 15.38 -12.22
C ASN A 247 1.93 14.71 -12.47
N LEU A 248 0.84 15.30 -11.98
CA LEU A 248 -0.50 14.84 -12.36
C LEU A 248 -0.74 15.13 -13.86
N PRO A 249 -1.40 14.24 -14.62
CA PRO A 249 -1.73 14.48 -16.03
C PRO A 249 -2.46 15.81 -16.22
N GLN A 250 -3.40 16.12 -15.32
CA GLN A 250 -4.24 17.32 -15.36
C GLN A 250 -3.50 18.61 -14.99
N SER A 251 -2.22 18.55 -14.62
CA SER A 251 -1.43 19.74 -14.27
C SER A 251 -0.92 20.52 -15.49
N GLY A 252 -1.03 19.94 -16.70
CA GLY A 252 -0.50 20.52 -17.95
C GLY A 252 1.03 20.55 -18.02
N LYS A 253 1.73 19.93 -17.07
CA LYS A 253 3.19 19.83 -17.07
C LYS A 253 3.61 18.39 -17.35
N LYS A 254 4.21 18.16 -18.52
CA LYS A 254 4.81 16.87 -18.85
C LYS A 254 5.92 16.48 -17.87
N THR A 255 6.11 15.19 -17.72
CA THR A 255 7.27 14.64 -17.01
C THR A 255 8.38 14.39 -18.04
N TRP A 256 9.65 14.37 -17.63
CA TRP A 256 10.76 14.29 -18.59
C TRP A 256 10.77 12.97 -19.39
N TRP A 257 10.25 11.88 -18.84
CA TRP A 257 10.14 10.58 -19.51
C TRP A 257 8.88 10.42 -20.38
N THR A 258 7.99 11.42 -20.39
CA THR A 258 6.82 11.48 -21.28
C THR A 258 7.05 12.44 -22.45
N SER A 259 6.75 12.01 -23.67
CA SER A 259 6.66 12.90 -24.83
C SER A 259 5.44 13.82 -24.75
N GLU A 260 5.37 14.86 -25.60
CA GLU A 260 4.21 15.76 -25.65
C GLU A 260 2.93 15.00 -26.04
N GLN A 261 3.04 14.10 -27.02
CA GLN A 261 1.92 13.27 -27.47
C GLN A 261 1.45 12.31 -26.37
N GLU A 262 2.39 11.69 -25.65
CA GLU A 262 2.09 10.82 -24.50
C GLU A 262 1.41 11.59 -23.36
N HIS A 263 1.83 12.83 -23.12
CA HIS A 263 1.21 13.69 -22.11
C HIS A 263 -0.23 14.05 -22.50
N LEU A 264 -0.46 14.50 -23.75
CA LEU A 264 -1.81 14.79 -24.24
C LEU A 264 -2.71 13.54 -24.22
N LEU A 265 -2.16 12.37 -24.55
CA LEU A 265 -2.87 11.10 -24.45
C LEU A 265 -3.25 10.79 -23.00
N SER A 266 -2.37 11.03 -22.04
CA SER A 266 -2.65 10.84 -20.61
C SER A 266 -3.80 11.74 -20.12
N ILE A 267 -3.87 12.99 -20.60
CA ILE A 267 -4.95 13.93 -20.26
C ILE A 267 -6.28 13.43 -20.84
N LYS A 268 -6.32 13.15 -22.15
CA LYS A 268 -7.54 12.67 -22.84
C LYS A 268 -8.10 11.41 -22.18
N ARG A 269 -7.24 10.47 -21.78
CA ARG A 269 -7.65 9.24 -21.06
C ARG A 269 -8.37 9.54 -19.75
N MET A 270 -7.91 10.55 -19.01
CA MET A 270 -8.51 10.92 -17.74
C MET A 270 -9.79 11.75 -17.92
N GLU A 271 -9.84 12.60 -18.94
CA GLU A 271 -11.06 13.34 -19.31
C GLU A 271 -12.19 12.41 -19.74
N ASN A 272 -11.88 11.36 -20.51
CA ASN A 272 -12.85 10.35 -20.97
C ASN A 272 -13.56 9.60 -19.83
N ILE A 273 -12.95 9.53 -18.65
CA ILE A 273 -13.55 8.91 -17.45
C ILE A 273 -14.12 9.96 -16.48
N GLY A 274 -14.29 11.21 -16.93
CA GLY A 274 -14.92 12.28 -16.16
C GLY A 274 -14.05 12.93 -15.09
N ARG A 275 -12.71 12.73 -15.12
CA ARG A 275 -11.80 13.35 -14.15
C ARG A 275 -11.46 14.78 -14.57
N ALA A 276 -12.41 15.68 -14.31
CA ALA A 276 -12.32 17.11 -14.64
C ALA A 276 -11.41 17.88 -13.65
N GLY A 277 -10.10 17.68 -13.75
CA GLY A 277 -9.07 18.56 -13.21
C GLY A 277 -9.20 19.00 -11.73
N LYS A 278 -8.49 20.08 -11.38
CA LYS A 278 -8.54 20.70 -10.04
C LYS A 278 -9.66 21.74 -9.99
N LYS A 279 -10.41 21.79 -8.90
CA LYS A 279 -11.41 22.84 -8.64
C LYS A 279 -10.95 23.70 -7.47
N PRO A 280 -11.19 25.02 -7.47
CA PRO A 280 -10.77 25.88 -6.37
C PRO A 280 -11.44 25.46 -5.06
N TRP A 281 -10.69 25.51 -3.96
CA TRP A 281 -11.23 25.26 -2.63
C TRP A 281 -12.08 26.46 -2.20
N THR A 282 -13.39 26.27 -2.21
CA THR A 282 -14.35 27.25 -1.69
C THR A 282 -14.97 26.71 -0.41
N MET A 283 -15.44 27.60 0.47
CA MET A 283 -16.14 27.15 1.68
C MET A 283 -17.45 26.42 1.34
N ALA A 284 -18.09 26.77 0.23
CA ALA A 284 -19.22 26.01 -0.32
C ALA A 284 -18.82 24.56 -0.65
N LYS A 285 -17.65 24.36 -1.28
CA LYS A 285 -17.11 23.02 -1.58
C LYS A 285 -16.76 22.25 -0.31
N ALA A 286 -16.11 22.88 0.66
CA ALA A 286 -15.82 22.24 1.94
C ALA A 286 -17.11 21.78 2.63
N LYS A 287 -18.14 22.63 2.68
CA LYS A 287 -19.46 22.29 3.21
C LYS A 287 -20.13 21.16 2.42
N ALA A 288 -20.05 21.18 1.09
CA ALA A 288 -20.61 20.13 0.24
C ALA A 288 -19.93 18.77 0.47
N ILE A 289 -18.60 18.76 0.66
CA ILE A 289 -17.84 17.55 1.00
C ILE A 289 -18.27 17.06 2.39
N LEU A 290 -18.29 17.93 3.41
CA LEU A 290 -18.62 17.54 4.79
C LEU A 290 -20.07 17.07 4.97
N LEU A 291 -21.02 17.60 4.18
CA LEU A 291 -22.42 17.15 4.19
C LEU A 291 -22.66 15.93 3.29
N SER A 292 -21.67 15.52 2.51
CA SER A 292 -21.79 14.38 1.61
C SER A 292 -21.77 13.07 2.38
N TRP A 293 -22.70 12.16 2.09
CA TRP A 293 -22.70 10.81 2.64
C TRP A 293 -21.39 10.06 2.35
N HIS A 294 -20.72 10.37 1.22
CA HIS A 294 -19.44 9.82 0.83
C HIS A 294 -18.38 9.99 1.93
N THR A 295 -18.40 11.11 2.64
CA THR A 295 -17.42 11.47 3.66
C THR A 295 -17.49 10.62 4.91
N TYR A 296 -18.64 9.97 5.15
CA TYR A 296 -18.85 9.10 6.29
C TYR A 296 -18.83 7.63 5.89
N LEU A 297 -19.62 7.25 4.87
CA LEU A 297 -19.78 5.84 4.51
C LEU A 297 -18.53 5.23 3.85
N LEU A 298 -17.82 5.99 3.00
CA LEU A 298 -16.65 5.45 2.31
C LEU A 298 -15.45 5.22 3.25
N PRO A 299 -15.07 6.18 4.14
CA PRO A 299 -14.09 5.90 5.18
C PRO A 299 -14.54 4.79 6.14
N LEU A 300 -15.82 4.77 6.55
CA LEU A 300 -16.35 3.73 7.43
C LEU A 300 -16.16 2.32 6.88
N LEU A 301 -16.37 2.12 5.58
CA LEU A 301 -16.12 0.84 4.92
C LEU A 301 -14.67 0.38 5.08
N TYR A 302 -13.71 1.29 4.93
CA TYR A 302 -12.30 0.99 5.12
C TYR A 302 -11.96 0.74 6.59
N ILE A 303 -12.54 1.49 7.52
CA ILE A 303 -12.38 1.29 8.97
C ILE A 303 -12.85 -0.12 9.37
N ILE A 304 -14.04 -0.53 8.92
CA ILE A 304 -14.61 -1.86 9.21
C ILE A 304 -13.72 -2.95 8.61
N TRP A 305 -13.27 -2.79 7.36
CA TRP A 305 -12.35 -3.76 6.74
C TRP A 305 -11.03 -3.86 7.53
N ASN A 306 -10.41 -2.72 7.85
CA ASN A 306 -9.08 -2.69 8.46
C ASN A 306 -9.07 -3.18 9.91
N ASN A 307 -10.18 -3.02 10.63
CA ASN A 307 -10.30 -3.46 12.03
C ASN A 307 -11.13 -4.75 12.20
N GLY A 308 -11.68 -5.28 11.11
CA GLY A 308 -12.56 -6.44 11.12
C GLY A 308 -11.85 -7.79 11.05
N TYR A 309 -10.57 -7.82 10.67
CA TYR A 309 -9.78 -9.06 10.63
C TYR A 309 -9.10 -9.35 11.97
N PRO A 310 -8.86 -10.64 12.30
CA PRO A 310 -8.06 -11.00 13.46
C PRO A 310 -6.64 -10.42 13.32
N GLN A 311 -6.28 -9.50 14.21
CA GLN A 311 -4.90 -9.01 14.38
C GLN A 311 -3.97 -10.21 14.66
N PRO A 312 -2.64 -10.11 14.42
CA PRO A 312 -1.71 -11.25 14.41
C PRO A 312 -1.69 -12.07 15.73
N ALA A 313 -2.67 -12.96 15.88
CA ALA A 313 -2.99 -13.66 17.13
C ALA A 313 -2.31 -15.02 17.22
N MET A 314 -1.89 -15.60 16.08
CA MET A 314 -1.30 -16.93 16.05
C MET A 314 0.03 -16.99 16.84
N GLY A 315 0.89 -15.97 16.71
CA GLY A 315 2.15 -15.91 17.46
C GLY A 315 1.92 -15.88 18.97
N TYR A 316 0.98 -15.05 19.44
CA TYR A 316 0.60 -15.00 20.86
C TYR A 316 -0.01 -16.31 21.34
N TRP A 317 -0.87 -16.94 20.53
CA TRP A 317 -1.46 -18.24 20.85
C TRP A 317 -0.38 -19.32 20.97
N LEU A 318 0.59 -19.39 20.05
CA LEU A 318 1.72 -20.33 20.14
C LEU A 318 2.59 -20.06 21.37
N LYS A 319 2.87 -18.78 21.67
CA LYS A 319 3.61 -18.39 22.88
C LYS A 319 2.90 -18.82 24.16
N SER A 320 1.56 -18.84 24.17
CA SER A 320 0.78 -19.22 25.36
C SER A 320 1.02 -20.67 25.83
N PHE A 321 1.47 -21.57 24.95
CA PHE A 321 1.85 -22.95 25.32
C PHE A 321 3.08 -23.01 26.24
N ASN A 322 3.93 -21.99 26.18
CA ASN A 322 5.14 -21.88 27.00
C ASN A 322 4.89 -21.10 28.29
N ALA A 323 3.65 -20.72 28.61
CA ALA A 323 3.32 -20.03 29.85
C ALA A 323 3.55 -20.93 31.08
N HIS A 324 3.70 -20.32 32.27
CA HIS A 324 3.82 -21.03 33.53
C HIS A 324 2.66 -20.64 34.46
N PRO A 325 1.76 -21.58 34.83
CA PRO A 325 1.68 -22.97 34.38
C PRO A 325 1.23 -23.10 32.90
N PRO A 326 1.69 -24.12 32.16
CA PRO A 326 1.32 -24.28 30.76
C PRO A 326 -0.14 -24.72 30.62
N PRO A 327 -0.89 -24.18 29.65
CA PRO A 327 -2.29 -24.53 29.44
C PRO A 327 -2.47 -25.97 28.95
N LEU A 328 -1.45 -26.52 28.27
CA LEU A 328 -1.42 -27.91 27.84
C LEU A 328 -0.05 -28.52 28.18
N PRO A 329 0.05 -29.38 29.22
CA PRO A 329 1.30 -30.02 29.59
C PRO A 329 1.90 -30.84 28.44
N GLY A 330 3.21 -30.75 28.25
CA GLY A 330 3.95 -31.52 27.25
C GLY A 330 3.94 -30.97 25.82
N THR A 331 3.28 -29.84 25.57
CA THR A 331 3.35 -29.15 24.27
C THR A 331 4.02 -27.79 24.44
N THR A 332 5.19 -27.61 23.82
CA THR A 332 5.92 -26.34 23.80
C THR A 332 6.37 -26.01 22.38
N TYR A 333 6.54 -24.72 22.10
CA TYR A 333 7.01 -24.24 20.80
C TYR A 333 8.34 -23.49 20.95
N THR A 334 9.27 -23.74 20.04
CA THR A 334 10.52 -22.97 20.01
C THR A 334 10.27 -21.55 19.53
N ILE A 335 11.17 -20.61 19.85
CA ILE A 335 11.10 -19.22 19.37
C ILE A 335 11.02 -19.17 17.83
N SER A 336 11.81 -20.01 17.15
CA SER A 336 11.77 -20.15 15.69
C SER A 336 10.39 -20.62 15.20
N GLN A 337 9.77 -21.59 15.86
CA GLN A 337 8.42 -22.06 15.50
C GLN A 337 7.36 -20.98 15.71
N ILE A 338 7.42 -20.23 16.82
CA ILE A 338 6.48 -19.13 17.12
C ILE A 338 6.52 -18.07 16.01
N ASN A 339 7.72 -17.76 15.48
CA ASN A 339 7.91 -16.75 14.44
C ASN A 339 7.60 -17.28 13.03
N ASN A 340 7.87 -18.56 12.74
CA ASN A 340 7.76 -19.11 11.39
C ASN A 340 6.39 -19.74 11.09
N LEU A 341 5.70 -20.31 12.09
CA LEU A 341 4.39 -20.94 11.88
C LEU A 341 3.28 -19.97 11.45
N PRO A 342 3.32 -18.66 11.77
CA PRO A 342 2.39 -17.67 11.18
C PRO A 342 2.65 -17.30 9.72
N LEU A 343 3.84 -17.57 9.17
CA LEU A 343 4.21 -17.16 7.80
C LEU A 343 3.28 -17.68 6.70
N PRO A 344 2.72 -18.91 6.76
CA PRO A 344 1.74 -19.36 5.77
C PRO A 344 0.50 -18.47 5.68
N THR A 345 0.08 -17.81 6.78
CA THR A 345 -1.02 -16.83 6.75
C THR A 345 -0.71 -15.68 5.79
N THR A 346 0.51 -15.15 5.81
CA THR A 346 0.95 -14.09 4.90
C THR A 346 1.05 -14.60 3.46
N GLY A 347 1.51 -15.84 3.25
CA GLY A 347 1.54 -16.45 1.91
C GLY A 347 0.13 -16.58 1.31
N VAL A 348 -0.84 -17.06 2.09
CA VAL A 348 -2.25 -17.15 1.67
C VAL A 348 -2.81 -15.77 1.36
N LEU A 349 -2.50 -14.77 2.19
CA LEU A 349 -2.90 -13.38 1.96
C LEU A 349 -2.40 -12.85 0.59
N ILE A 350 -1.11 -13.02 0.30
CA ILE A 350 -0.50 -12.56 -0.94
C ILE A 350 -1.19 -13.20 -2.15
N VAL A 351 -1.34 -14.52 -2.13
CA VAL A 351 -1.99 -15.26 -3.24
C VAL A 351 -3.43 -14.81 -3.43
N MET A 352 -4.21 -14.69 -2.35
CA MET A 352 -5.62 -14.32 -2.43
C MET A 352 -5.82 -12.87 -2.87
N ALA A 353 -4.99 -11.94 -2.39
CA ALA A 353 -5.04 -10.55 -2.80
C ALA A 353 -4.74 -10.38 -4.30
N LEU A 354 -3.76 -11.11 -4.84
CA LEU A 354 -3.51 -11.15 -6.29
C LEU A 354 -4.72 -11.71 -7.06
N ILE A 355 -5.29 -12.83 -6.61
CA ILE A 355 -6.48 -13.41 -7.24
C ILE A 355 -7.61 -12.37 -7.28
N TRP A 356 -7.85 -11.64 -6.19
CA TRP A 356 -8.92 -10.65 -6.12
C TRP A 356 -8.68 -9.45 -7.01
N GLY A 357 -7.45 -8.92 -7.06
CA GLY A 357 -7.08 -7.84 -7.98
C GLY A 357 -7.35 -8.23 -9.44
N TRP A 358 -6.93 -9.44 -9.83
CA TRP A 358 -7.10 -9.93 -11.19
C TRP A 358 -8.55 -10.28 -11.54
N LEU A 359 -9.30 -10.87 -10.60
CA LEU A 359 -10.71 -11.16 -10.78
C LEU A 359 -11.56 -9.88 -10.87
N SER A 360 -11.20 -8.85 -10.10
CA SER A 360 -11.89 -7.56 -10.09
C SER A 360 -11.72 -6.80 -11.39
N ASP A 361 -10.47 -6.57 -11.83
CA ASP A 361 -10.20 -5.82 -13.06
C ASP A 361 -10.53 -6.61 -14.34
N GLY A 362 -10.28 -7.92 -14.33
CA GLY A 362 -10.48 -8.76 -15.51
C GLY A 362 -11.93 -9.23 -15.67
N PRO A 363 -12.29 -10.44 -15.19
CA PRO A 363 -13.62 -11.03 -15.36
C PRO A 363 -14.77 -10.12 -14.90
N CYS A 364 -14.61 -9.41 -13.78
CA CYS A 364 -15.66 -8.56 -13.21
C CYS A 364 -15.67 -7.13 -13.76
N ARG A 365 -14.88 -6.85 -14.81
CA ARG A 365 -14.90 -5.57 -15.57
C ARG A 365 -14.67 -4.33 -14.69
N GLY A 366 -13.86 -4.44 -13.65
CA GLY A 366 -13.59 -3.37 -12.69
C GLY A 366 -14.58 -3.31 -11.51
N ALA A 367 -15.54 -4.24 -11.40
CA ALA A 367 -16.44 -4.26 -10.26
C ALA A 367 -15.68 -4.60 -8.97
N ARG A 368 -15.68 -3.65 -8.02
CA ARG A 368 -15.02 -3.76 -6.71
C ARG A 368 -15.89 -4.39 -5.65
N TRP A 369 -17.17 -4.03 -5.66
CA TRP A 369 -18.13 -4.39 -4.62
C TRP A 369 -18.21 -5.90 -4.34
N PRO A 370 -18.19 -6.84 -5.33
CA PRO A 370 -18.36 -8.26 -5.01
C PRO A 370 -17.26 -8.79 -4.09
N PHE A 371 -16.02 -8.39 -4.34
CA PHE A 371 -14.85 -8.83 -3.56
C PHE A 371 -14.84 -8.22 -2.16
N ILE A 372 -15.38 -7.02 -2.00
CA ILE A 372 -15.54 -6.37 -0.68
C ILE A 372 -16.54 -7.15 0.17
N TYR A 373 -17.73 -7.49 -0.38
CA TYR A 373 -18.74 -8.25 0.36
C TYR A 373 -18.33 -9.71 0.60
N ILE A 374 -17.83 -10.40 -0.43
CA ILE A 374 -17.33 -11.77 -0.28
C ILE A 374 -16.22 -11.79 0.76
N GLY A 375 -15.31 -10.81 0.73
CA GLY A 375 -14.26 -10.69 1.72
C GLY A 375 -14.75 -10.49 3.14
N ALA A 376 -15.74 -9.60 3.34
CA ALA A 376 -16.37 -9.40 4.63
C ALA A 376 -17.03 -10.68 5.16
N VAL A 377 -17.76 -11.41 4.31
CA VAL A 377 -18.40 -12.68 4.68
C VAL A 377 -17.37 -13.74 5.03
N VAL A 378 -16.30 -13.89 4.24
CA VAL A 378 -15.21 -14.84 4.52
C VAL A 378 -14.51 -14.51 5.84
N THR A 379 -14.18 -13.23 6.08
CA THR A 379 -13.61 -12.78 7.36
C THR A 379 -14.53 -13.11 8.53
N LEU A 380 -15.84 -12.87 8.38
CA LEU A 380 -16.82 -13.18 9.43
C LEU A 380 -16.88 -14.68 9.73
N ILE A 381 -16.87 -15.53 8.70
CA ILE A 381 -16.85 -17.00 8.87
C ILE A 381 -15.62 -17.42 9.69
N PHE A 382 -14.42 -16.97 9.30
CA PHE A 382 -13.21 -17.33 10.03
C PHE A 382 -13.15 -16.75 11.44
N ALA A 383 -13.67 -15.54 11.66
CA ALA A 383 -13.80 -14.96 12.99
C ALA A 383 -14.74 -15.78 13.90
N CYS A 384 -15.90 -16.19 13.37
CA CYS A 384 -16.83 -17.07 14.09
C CYS A 384 -16.22 -18.44 14.38
N LEU A 385 -15.49 -19.04 13.42
CA LEU A 385 -14.78 -20.30 13.63
C LEU A 385 -13.72 -20.18 14.74
N MET A 386 -12.91 -19.12 14.74
CA MET A 386 -11.92 -18.88 15.79
C MET A 386 -12.55 -18.71 17.18
N MET A 387 -13.71 -18.06 17.25
CA MET A 387 -14.43 -17.85 18.50
C MET A 387 -15.03 -19.16 19.04
N LYS A 388 -15.49 -20.05 18.16
CA LYS A 388 -16.11 -21.33 18.56
C LYS A 388 -15.11 -22.45 18.81
N MET A 389 -13.95 -22.44 18.16
CA MET A 389 -12.93 -23.47 18.36
C MET A 389 -12.23 -23.30 19.71
N PRO A 390 -12.06 -24.37 20.50
CA PRO A 390 -11.28 -24.31 21.74
C PRO A 390 -9.80 -24.00 21.43
N PHE A 391 -9.10 -23.37 22.38
CA PHE A 391 -7.70 -22.97 22.19
C PHE A 391 -6.71 -24.15 22.14
N TYR A 392 -6.95 -25.20 22.92
CA TYR A 392 -5.93 -26.22 23.22
C TYR A 392 -6.32 -27.65 22.89
N THR A 393 -7.50 -27.89 22.30
CA THR A 393 -7.96 -29.26 21.98
C THR A 393 -7.51 -29.74 20.59
N ASN A 394 -7.84 -28.98 19.54
CA ASN A 394 -7.47 -29.30 18.16
C ASN A 394 -6.46 -28.27 17.61
N ILE A 395 -5.21 -28.45 18.03
CA ILE A 395 -4.10 -27.54 17.69
C ILE A 395 -3.92 -27.43 16.17
N LYS A 396 -3.85 -28.57 15.46
CA LYS A 396 -3.65 -28.58 14.00
C LYS A 396 -4.80 -27.91 13.25
N GLY A 397 -6.05 -28.20 13.64
CA GLY A 397 -7.23 -27.57 13.04
C GLY A 397 -7.25 -26.05 13.26
N ARG A 398 -6.90 -25.60 14.47
CA ARG A 398 -6.82 -24.17 14.79
C ARG A 398 -5.70 -23.47 14.02
N MET A 399 -4.55 -24.11 13.82
CA MET A 399 -3.47 -23.60 12.96
C MET A 399 -3.96 -23.35 11.53
N VAL A 400 -4.68 -24.31 10.93
CA VAL A 400 -5.25 -24.15 9.58
C VAL A 400 -6.24 -22.98 9.54
N VAL A 401 -7.08 -22.82 10.55
CA VAL A 401 -8.00 -21.68 10.65
C VAL A 401 -7.24 -20.34 10.73
N TYR A 402 -6.11 -20.28 11.45
CA TYR A 402 -5.23 -19.10 11.45
C TYR A 402 -4.56 -18.83 10.09
N TRP A 403 -4.19 -19.87 9.35
CA TRP A 403 -3.61 -19.69 8.00
C TRP A 403 -4.63 -19.15 6.99
N LEU A 404 -5.89 -19.55 7.11
CA LEU A 404 -6.95 -19.16 6.18
C LEU A 404 -7.71 -17.89 6.61
N SER A 405 -7.48 -17.36 7.82
CA SER A 405 -8.25 -16.24 8.35
C SER A 405 -8.08 -14.92 7.59
N ASN A 406 -6.99 -14.79 6.83
CA ASN A 406 -6.67 -13.59 6.06
C ASN A 406 -7.08 -13.66 4.59
N ILE A 407 -7.79 -14.71 4.15
CA ILE A 407 -8.35 -14.77 2.79
C ILE A 407 -9.20 -13.52 2.50
N GLY A 408 -9.94 -13.04 3.49
CA GLY A 408 -10.82 -11.88 3.40
C GLY A 408 -10.10 -10.52 3.27
N ALA A 409 -8.80 -10.45 3.57
CA ALA A 409 -8.09 -9.19 3.76
C ALA A 409 -7.70 -8.50 2.43
N GLY A 410 -7.80 -9.17 1.28
CA GLY A 410 -7.51 -8.58 -0.04
C GLY A 410 -8.44 -7.43 -0.46
N ALA A 411 -9.48 -7.06 0.31
CA ALA A 411 -10.42 -5.99 -0.08
C ALA A 411 -9.85 -4.58 0.08
N GLY A 412 -8.83 -4.35 0.90
CA GLY A 412 -8.37 -3.00 1.27
C GLY A 412 -7.98 -2.09 0.10
N PRO A 413 -7.03 -2.50 -0.76
CA PRO A 413 -6.66 -1.73 -1.94
C PRO A 413 -7.82 -1.55 -2.94
N LEU A 414 -8.75 -2.51 -3.01
CA LEU A 414 -9.96 -2.37 -3.84
C LEU A 414 -10.92 -1.33 -3.27
N ILE A 415 -11.06 -1.24 -1.94
CA ILE A 415 -11.87 -0.20 -1.30
C ILE A 415 -11.31 1.17 -1.66
N LEU A 416 -10.01 1.40 -1.51
CA LEU A 416 -9.40 2.70 -1.86
C LEU A 416 -9.52 3.01 -3.36
N SER A 417 -9.37 2.00 -4.22
CA SER A 417 -9.62 2.14 -5.66
C SER A 417 -11.09 2.53 -5.91
N TRP A 418 -12.04 1.92 -5.19
CA TRP A 418 -13.45 2.21 -5.31
C TRP A 418 -13.81 3.63 -4.82
N ILE A 419 -13.17 4.10 -3.75
CA ILE A 419 -13.28 5.50 -3.29
C ILE A 419 -12.81 6.46 -4.39
N ASN A 420 -11.69 6.13 -5.05
CA ASN A 420 -11.17 6.91 -6.17
C ASN A 420 -12.12 6.93 -7.38
N GLU A 421 -12.82 5.84 -7.63
CA GLU A 421 -13.81 5.71 -8.71
C GLU A 421 -15.11 6.47 -8.39
N ILE A 422 -15.65 6.34 -7.18
CA ILE A 422 -16.89 7.02 -6.76
C ILE A 422 -16.72 8.54 -6.69
N CYS A 423 -15.53 9.01 -6.28
CA CYS A 423 -15.21 10.43 -6.14
C CYS A 423 -14.40 10.96 -7.32
N SER A 424 -14.57 10.39 -8.53
CA SER A 424 -13.82 10.78 -9.72
C SER A 424 -14.10 12.22 -10.19
N ASP A 425 -15.25 12.76 -9.81
CA ASP A 425 -15.76 14.09 -10.15
C ASP A 425 -15.07 15.26 -9.43
N ASP A 426 -14.40 14.95 -8.31
CA ASP A 426 -13.77 15.93 -7.45
C ASP A 426 -12.43 15.42 -6.89
N THR A 427 -11.35 15.99 -7.43
CA THR A 427 -9.96 15.65 -7.11
C THR A 427 -9.65 15.85 -5.61
N GLU A 428 -10.10 16.95 -5.02
CA GLU A 428 -9.85 17.28 -3.62
C GLU A 428 -10.65 16.39 -2.67
N LYS A 429 -11.93 16.10 -3.00
CA LYS A 429 -12.75 15.15 -2.25
C LYS A 429 -12.10 13.77 -2.28
N ARG A 430 -11.62 13.31 -3.44
CA ARG A 430 -10.94 12.02 -3.59
C ARG A 430 -9.69 11.91 -2.72
N ALA A 431 -8.80 12.90 -2.79
CA ALA A 431 -7.59 12.94 -1.98
C ALA A 431 -7.93 12.92 -0.47
N LEU A 432 -8.92 13.71 -0.06
CA LEU A 432 -9.37 13.76 1.33
C LEU A 432 -9.97 12.43 1.79
N LEU A 433 -10.87 11.81 1.01
CA LEU A 433 -11.56 10.59 1.44
C LEU A 433 -10.63 9.36 1.45
N VAL A 434 -9.67 9.28 0.52
CA VAL A 434 -8.63 8.23 0.56
C VAL A 434 -7.76 8.39 1.81
N ALA A 435 -7.39 9.62 2.16
CA ALA A 435 -6.65 9.91 3.37
C ALA A 435 -7.46 9.58 4.63
N MET A 436 -8.69 10.10 4.75
CA MET A 436 -9.60 9.87 5.89
C MET A 436 -9.90 8.39 6.11
N ALA A 437 -10.10 7.62 5.04
CA ALA A 437 -10.36 6.19 5.12
C ALA A 437 -9.25 5.46 5.88
N ASN A 438 -8.01 5.70 5.50
CA ASN A 438 -6.87 5.08 6.14
C ASN A 438 -6.54 5.71 7.51
N ASP A 439 -6.68 7.03 7.64
CA ASP A 439 -6.39 7.79 8.86
C ASP A 439 -7.28 7.34 10.02
N PHE A 440 -8.60 7.34 9.81
CA PHE A 440 -9.55 6.92 10.82
C PHE A 440 -9.44 5.44 11.17
N ALA A 441 -8.96 4.60 10.27
CA ALA A 441 -8.66 3.22 10.60
C ALA A 441 -7.53 3.12 11.64
N TYR A 442 -6.47 3.92 11.50
CA TYR A 442 -5.39 4.01 12.50
C TYR A 442 -5.84 4.68 13.80
N VAL A 443 -6.75 5.67 13.74
CA VAL A 443 -7.35 6.26 14.96
C VAL A 443 -8.08 5.18 15.77
N VAL A 444 -8.86 4.32 15.11
CA VAL A 444 -9.54 3.21 15.79
C VAL A 444 -8.53 2.25 16.41
N GLN A 445 -7.47 1.87 15.69
CA GLN A 445 -6.42 1.00 16.23
C GLN A 445 -5.73 1.62 17.47
N ALA A 446 -5.43 2.91 17.43
CA ALA A 446 -4.81 3.62 18.55
C ALA A 446 -5.72 3.62 19.79
N ILE A 447 -7.02 3.91 19.60
CA ILE A 447 -8.00 3.91 20.70
C ILE A 447 -8.21 2.50 21.26
N VAL A 448 -8.37 1.49 20.40
CA VAL A 448 -8.55 0.10 20.82
C VAL A 448 -7.36 -0.39 21.63
N SER A 449 -6.13 -0.04 21.23
CA SER A 449 -4.91 -0.40 21.96
C SER A 449 -4.84 0.24 23.35
N LEU A 450 -5.44 1.42 23.54
CA LEU A 450 -5.56 2.08 24.84
C LEU A 450 -6.68 1.49 25.71
N LEU A 451 -7.79 1.07 25.10
CA LEU A 451 -8.94 0.48 25.80
C LEU A 451 -8.68 -0.96 26.25
N PHE A 452 -7.92 -1.72 25.46
CA PHE A 452 -7.53 -3.10 25.74
C PHE A 452 -6.00 -3.20 25.87
N PRO A 453 -5.39 -2.56 26.88
CA PRO A 453 -3.96 -2.68 27.07
C PRO A 453 -3.60 -4.15 27.28
N PRO A 454 -2.42 -4.60 26.81
CA PRO A 454 -1.92 -5.93 27.15
C PRO A 454 -1.95 -6.08 28.67
N PRO A 455 -2.30 -7.27 29.21
CA PRO A 455 -2.29 -7.49 30.65
C PRO A 455 -0.90 -7.08 31.15
N ARG A 456 -0.86 -6.06 32.02
CA ARG A 456 0.36 -5.70 32.72
C ARG A 456 0.83 -6.99 33.38
N GLY A 457 2.00 -7.48 32.99
CA GLY A 457 2.67 -8.53 33.74
C GLY A 457 2.61 -8.11 35.20
N ARG A 458 1.91 -8.90 36.02
CA ARG A 458 2.12 -8.81 37.46
C ARG A 458 3.51 -9.40 37.67
N ASP A 459 4.35 -8.52 38.19
CA ASP A 459 5.65 -8.75 38.84
C ASP A 459 6.84 -9.01 37.91
#